data_AF-A0A939UXI0-F1
#
_entry.id   AF-A0A939UXI0-F1
#
_cell.length_a   1.000
_cell.length_b   1.000
_cell.length_c   1.000
_cell.angle_alpha   90.00
_cell.angle_beta   90.00
_cell.angle_gamma   90.00
#
_symmetry.space_group_name_H-M   'P 1'
#
loop_
_entity.id
_entity.type
_entity.pdbx_description
1 polymer ?
#
loop_
_entity_poly.entity_id
_entity_poly.type
_entity_poly.pdbx_seq_one_letter_code
_entity_poly.pdbx_strand_id
1 'polypeptide(L)'
;MARTLKYAFRITHIQNVPHVLRCGLVRAGSPQSDPSYVPIGDRQVIKLREERTLAGHKISDYVPFYLGPRSPMLYVIQHGYNGVTRVDPEQTETDIDLKRRKEAENEQ
;
A
#
# COMPACT_ATOMS: atom_id res chain seq x y z
N MET A 1 -22.38 -6.46 19.74
CA MET A 1 -20.97 -6.11 20.02
C MET A 1 -20.32 -5.66 18.72
N ALA A 2 -19.68 -4.49 18.68
CA ALA A 2 -18.95 -4.06 17.49
C ALA A 2 -17.69 -4.94 17.31
N ARG A 3 -17.44 -5.40 16.08
CA ARG A 3 -16.22 -6.14 15.77
C ARG A 3 -15.05 -5.15 15.66
N THR A 4 -14.13 -5.19 16.62
CA THR A 4 -12.91 -4.37 16.58
C THR A 4 -11.87 -5.01 15.64
N LEU A 5 -11.40 -4.24 14.66
CA LEU A 5 -10.29 -4.64 13.81
C LEU A 5 -8.97 -4.44 14.58
N LYS A 6 -8.24 -5.52 14.87
CA LYS A 6 -6.94 -5.43 15.58
C LYS A 6 -5.76 -5.12 14.65
N TYR A 7 -5.80 -5.62 13.41
CA TYR A 7 -4.72 -5.47 12.45
C TYR A 7 -5.27 -5.25 11.04
N ALA A 8 -4.52 -4.49 10.26
CA ALA A 8 -4.74 -4.22 8.85
C ALA A 8 -3.38 -4.16 8.17
N PHE A 9 -3.32 -4.53 6.90
CA PHE A 9 -2.10 -4.58 6.11
C PHE A 9 -2.15 -3.52 5.01
N ARG A 10 -1.01 -2.96 4.66
CA ARG A 10 -0.86 -2.09 3.49
C ARG A 10 0.35 -2.56 2.69
N ILE A 11 0.21 -2.54 1.37
CA ILE A 11 1.31 -2.82 0.45
C ILE A 11 1.75 -1.47 -0.12
N THR A 12 3.05 -1.19 -0.10
CA THR A 12 3.65 0.03 -0.66
C THR A 12 5.03 -0.27 -1.22
N HIS A 13 5.51 0.60 -2.11
CA HIS A 13 6.92 0.60 -2.50
C HIS A 13 7.80 0.95 -1.29
N ILE A 14 8.96 0.30 -1.16
CA ILE A 14 9.91 0.53 -0.07
C ILE A 14 10.37 1.98 0.02
N GLN A 15 10.52 2.67 -1.12
CA GLN A 15 10.92 4.08 -1.16
C GLN A 15 9.88 5.03 -0.55
N ASN A 16 8.62 4.60 -0.40
CA ASN A 16 7.59 5.40 0.27
C ASN A 16 7.67 5.27 1.79
N VAL A 17 8.31 4.21 2.32
CA VAL A 17 8.35 3.91 3.76
C VAL A 17 8.99 5.05 4.58
N PRO A 18 10.13 5.65 4.19
CA PRO A 18 10.71 6.77 4.93
C PRO A 18 9.77 7.96 5.10
N HIS A 19 8.97 8.28 4.07
CA HIS A 19 7.98 9.34 4.17
C HIS A 19 6.83 8.94 5.09
N VAL A 20 6.30 7.72 4.95
CA VAL A 20 5.21 7.21 5.81
C VAL A 20 5.62 7.19 7.28
N LEU A 21 6.86 6.84 7.60
CA LEU A 21 7.37 6.86 8.98
C LEU A 21 7.46 8.29 9.55
N ARG A 22 7.68 9.30 8.70
CA ARG A 22 7.80 10.70 9.12
C ARG A 22 6.46 11.43 9.20
N CYS A 23 5.58 11.23 8.22
CA CYS A 23 4.34 11.99 8.06
C CYS A 23 3.08 11.19 8.39
N GLY A 24 3.21 9.87 8.62
CA GLY A 24 2.08 8.96 8.70
C GLY A 24 1.48 8.64 7.33
N LEU A 25 0.32 7.97 7.34
CA LEU A 25 -0.46 7.70 6.14
C LEU A 25 -1.36 8.89 5.83
N VAL A 26 -1.03 9.63 4.76
CA VAL A 26 -1.78 10.82 4.32
C VAL A 26 -2.57 10.54 3.06
N ARG A 27 -3.70 11.23 2.89
CA ARG A 27 -4.48 11.18 1.63
C ARG A 27 -3.71 11.88 0.51
N ALA A 28 -4.01 11.52 -0.74
CA ALA A 28 -3.33 12.06 -1.92
C ALA A 28 -3.41 13.60 -2.01
N GLY A 29 -4.56 14.20 -1.69
CA GLY A 29 -4.73 15.66 -1.67
C GLY A 29 -4.26 16.36 -0.40
N SER A 30 -3.49 15.71 0.47
CA SER A 30 -2.94 16.33 1.68
C SER A 30 -1.81 17.31 1.33
N PRO A 31 -1.66 18.44 2.06
CA PRO A 31 -0.47 19.29 1.98
C PRO A 31 0.84 18.56 2.33
N GLN A 32 0.74 17.44 3.06
CA GLN A 32 1.88 16.60 3.43
C GLN A 32 2.10 15.43 2.47
N SER A 33 1.43 15.40 1.31
CA SER A 33 1.62 14.32 0.33
C SER A 33 3.08 14.28 -0.17
N ASP A 34 3.55 13.08 -0.49
CA ASP A 34 4.91 12.89 -1.02
C ASP A 34 4.93 13.17 -2.53
N PRO A 35 5.61 14.22 -3.01
CA PRO A 35 5.75 14.47 -4.45
C PRO A 35 6.57 13.39 -5.16
N SER A 36 7.35 12.61 -4.42
CA SER A 36 8.15 11.50 -4.92
C SER A 36 7.50 10.13 -4.67
N TYR A 37 6.19 10.10 -4.37
CA TYR A 37 5.47 8.84 -4.13
C TYR A 37 5.56 7.90 -5.32
N VAL A 38 6.00 6.67 -5.08
CA VAL A 38 6.11 5.62 -6.10
C VAL A 38 4.80 4.81 -6.12
N PRO A 39 3.98 4.91 -7.18
CA PRO A 39 2.77 4.12 -7.30
C PRO A 39 3.11 2.68 -7.69
N ILE A 40 2.43 1.72 -7.06
CA ILE A 40 2.57 0.28 -7.35
C ILE A 40 1.28 -0.36 -7.88
N GLY A 41 0.19 0.42 -7.96
CA GLY A 41 -1.12 -0.10 -8.35
C GLY A 41 -1.40 -0.03 -9.84
N ASP A 42 -2.43 -0.77 -10.26
CA ASP A 42 -3.03 -0.65 -11.58
C ASP A 42 -3.51 0.78 -11.85
N ARG A 43 -2.97 1.41 -12.91
CA ARG A 43 -3.27 2.80 -13.26
C ARG A 43 -4.72 3.01 -13.67
N GLN A 44 -5.36 2.00 -14.28
CA GLN A 44 -6.77 2.08 -14.63
C GLN A 44 -7.64 2.08 -13.39
N VAL A 45 -7.31 1.22 -12.42
CA VAL A 45 -8.00 1.18 -11.11
C VAL A 45 -7.78 2.47 -10.33
N ILE A 46 -6.57 3.03 -10.32
CA ILE A 46 -6.27 4.31 -9.66
C ILE A 46 -7.13 5.43 -10.27
N LYS A 47 -7.15 5.55 -11.59
CA LYS A 47 -7.95 6.57 -12.29
C LYS A 47 -9.45 6.46 -11.99
N LEU A 48 -9.99 5.23 -12.03
CA LEU A 48 -11.40 5.00 -11.69
C LEU A 48 -11.75 5.46 -10.26
N ARG A 49 -10.82 5.33 -9.32
CA ARG A 49 -11.00 5.78 -7.92
C ARG A 49 -10.94 7.30 -7.78
N GLU A 50 -10.22 7.99 -8.65
CA GLU A 50 -10.16 9.47 -8.68
C GLU A 50 -11.44 10.10 -9.23
N GLU A 51 -12.14 9.38 -10.11
CA GLU A 51 -13.37 9.83 -10.77
C GLU A 51 -14.63 9.49 -9.94
N ARG A 52 -14.55 8.49 -9.06
CA ARG A 52 -15.70 8.06 -8.26
C ARG A 52 -15.75 8.74 -6.89
N THR A 53 -16.91 9.30 -6.56
CA THR A 53 -17.19 9.92 -5.25
C THR A 53 -18.07 9.00 -4.40
N LEU A 54 -17.72 8.85 -3.13
CA LEU A 54 -18.46 8.10 -2.12
C LEU A 54 -18.56 8.94 -0.84
N ALA A 55 -19.79 9.19 -0.38
CA ALA A 55 -20.07 9.98 0.83
C ALA A 55 -19.38 11.36 0.83
N GLY A 56 -19.37 12.05 -0.32
CA GLY A 56 -18.76 13.37 -0.47
C GLY A 56 -17.24 13.39 -0.65
N HIS A 57 -16.57 12.24 -0.63
CA HIS A 57 -15.12 12.12 -0.83
C HIS A 57 -14.79 11.28 -2.06
N LYS A 58 -13.69 11.60 -2.76
CA LYS A 58 -13.22 10.73 -3.84
C LYS A 58 -12.73 9.41 -3.26
N ILE A 59 -12.92 8.30 -3.96
CA ILE A 59 -12.41 6.99 -3.49
C ILE A 59 -10.87 7.02 -3.37
N SER A 60 -10.19 7.87 -4.15
CA SER A 60 -8.75 8.13 -4.02
C SER A 60 -8.33 8.86 -2.74
N ASP A 61 -9.27 9.51 -2.02
CA ASP A 61 -8.97 10.16 -0.74
C ASP A 61 -8.88 9.18 0.43
N TYR A 62 -9.41 7.97 0.27
CA TYR A 62 -9.36 6.93 1.29
C TYR A 62 -8.05 6.14 1.21
N VAL A 63 -7.43 5.91 2.36
CA VAL A 63 -6.22 5.08 2.50
C VAL A 63 -6.61 3.59 2.45
N PRO A 64 -6.23 2.82 1.40
CA PRO A 64 -6.61 1.41 1.30
C PRO A 64 -5.82 0.54 2.28
N PHE A 65 -6.51 -0.45 2.83
CA PHE A 65 -5.95 -1.52 3.65
C PHE A 65 -6.49 -2.88 3.21
N TYR A 66 -5.70 -3.91 3.45
CA TYR A 66 -6.04 -5.32 3.28
C TYR A 66 -6.26 -5.97 4.65
N LEU A 67 -7.14 -6.96 4.71
CA LEU A 67 -7.39 -7.75 5.93
C LEU A 67 -6.47 -8.96 6.04
N GLY A 68 -5.60 -9.15 5.05
CA GLY A 68 -4.59 -10.19 5.03
C GLY A 68 -3.37 -9.74 4.25
N PRO A 69 -2.25 -10.45 4.42
CA PRO A 69 -0.95 -10.06 3.85
C PRO A 69 -0.84 -10.33 2.35
N ARG A 70 -1.59 -11.32 1.83
CA ARG A 70 -1.60 -11.70 0.42
C ARG A 70 -2.86 -11.14 -0.22
N SER A 71 -2.69 -10.26 -1.19
CA SER A 71 -3.80 -9.67 -1.94
C SER A 71 -3.69 -9.97 -3.43
N PRO A 72 -4.81 -9.95 -4.17
CA PRO A 72 -4.76 -10.03 -5.64
C PRO A 72 -3.88 -8.94 -6.26
N MET A 73 -3.83 -7.74 -5.66
CA MET A 73 -2.97 -6.66 -6.13
C MET A 73 -1.49 -6.97 -5.92
N LEU A 74 -1.12 -7.62 -4.79
CA LEU A 74 0.25 -8.09 -4.57
C LEU A 74 0.70 -9.04 -5.69
N TYR A 75 -0.19 -9.97 -6.06
CA TYR A 75 0.08 -10.90 -7.15
C TYR A 75 0.28 -10.17 -8.48
N VAL A 76 -0.58 -9.19 -8.80
CA VAL A 76 -0.44 -8.35 -10.01
C VAL A 76 0.90 -7.60 -10.03
N ILE A 77 1.31 -7.02 -8.91
CA ILE A 77 2.58 -6.29 -8.77
C ILE A 77 3.79 -7.19 -9.03
N GLN A 78 3.78 -8.41 -8.48
CA GLN A 78 4.93 -9.32 -8.59
C GLN A 78 5.08 -9.95 -9.98
N HIS A 79 4.01 -10.00 -10.77
CA HIS A 79 3.98 -10.70 -12.05
C HIS A 79 3.80 -9.76 -13.26
N GLY A 80 3.44 -8.48 -13.04
CA GLY A 80 3.35 -7.48 -14.10
C GLY A 80 2.11 -7.62 -15.00
N TYR A 81 0.93 -7.81 -14.42
CA TYR A 81 -0.34 -7.87 -15.18
C TYR A 81 -0.98 -6.48 -15.35
N ASN A 82 -1.91 -6.34 -16.31
CA ASN A 82 -2.68 -5.12 -16.57
C ASN A 82 -1.84 -3.84 -16.77
N GLY A 83 -0.64 -3.96 -17.33
CA GLY A 83 0.26 -2.82 -17.52
C GLY A 83 0.85 -2.26 -16.23
N VAL A 84 0.75 -2.98 -15.11
CA VAL A 84 1.49 -2.70 -13.88
C VAL A 84 2.95 -3.08 -14.09
N THR A 85 3.85 -2.15 -13.80
CA THR A 85 5.28 -2.43 -13.77
C THR A 85 5.55 -3.48 -12.71
N ARG A 86 6.20 -4.58 -13.08
CA ARG A 86 6.64 -5.57 -12.12
C ARG A 86 7.57 -4.93 -11.11
N VAL A 87 7.28 -5.11 -9.82
CA VAL A 87 8.16 -4.69 -8.73
C VAL A 87 8.67 -5.94 -8.05
N ASP A 88 9.98 -6.04 -7.87
CA ASP A 88 10.56 -7.19 -7.19
C ASP A 88 10.14 -7.22 -5.72
N PRO A 89 9.93 -8.42 -5.13
CA PRO A 89 9.48 -8.56 -3.76
C PRO A 89 10.33 -7.77 -2.75
N GLU A 90 11.63 -7.67 -2.97
CA GLU A 90 12.57 -6.92 -2.12
C GLU A 90 12.32 -5.40 -2.11
N GLN A 91 11.64 -4.88 -3.14
CA GLN A 91 11.28 -3.48 -3.28
C GLN A 91 9.83 -3.19 -2.83
N THR A 92 9.06 -4.23 -2.53
CA THR A 92 7.72 -4.13 -1.91
C THR A 92 7.79 -4.54 -0.44
N GLU A 93 7.40 -3.66 0.47
CA GLU A 93 7.34 -4.01 1.89
C GLU A 93 5.91 -4.40 2.28
N THR A 94 5.78 -5.54 2.98
CA THR A 94 4.58 -5.91 3.72
C THR A 94 4.93 -6.17 5.18
N ASP A 95 3.98 -5.99 6.11
CA ASP A 95 4.22 -6.21 7.55
C ASP A 95 4.67 -7.66 7.89
N ILE A 96 4.45 -8.62 6.98
CA ILE A 96 4.93 -10.00 7.12
C ILE A 96 6.41 -10.12 6.78
N ASP A 97 6.88 -9.37 5.79
CA ASP A 97 8.27 -9.41 5.37
C ASP A 97 9.17 -8.79 6.44
N LEU A 98 8.68 -7.74 7.12
CA LEU A 98 9.32 -7.16 8.31
C LEU A 98 9.44 -8.17 9.47
N LYS A 99 8.41 -8.99 9.72
CA LYS A 99 8.46 -10.01 10.78
C LYS A 99 9.47 -11.11 10.44
N ARG A 100 9.46 -11.62 9.21
CA ARG A 100 10.38 -12.69 8.77
C ARG A 100 11.84 -12.25 8.80
N ARG A 101 12.14 -11.00 8.44
CA ARG A 101 13.51 -10.45 8.56
C ARG A 101 13.96 -10.35 10.01
N LYS A 102 13.09 -9.85 10.91
CA LYS A 102 13.39 -9.78 12.35
C LYS A 102 13.53 -11.15 13.02
N GLU A 103 12.81 -12.16 12.54
CA GLU A 103 12.96 -13.55 13.01
C GLU A 103 14.30 -14.13 12.52
N ALA A 104 14.67 -13.91 11.26
CA ALA A 104 15.95 -14.36 10.70
C ALA A 104 17.19 -13.64 11.28
N GLU A 105 17.06 -12.36 11.66
CA GLU A 105 18.11 -11.57 12.33
C GLU A 105 18.32 -11.96 13.80
N ASN A 106 17.31 -12.54 14.47
CA ASN A 106 17.43 -13.02 15.86
C ASN A 106 17.93 -14.46 15.97
N GLU A 107 18.03 -15.19 14.85
CA GLU A 107 18.57 -16.55 14.77
C GLU A 107 20.08 -16.57 14.42
N GLN A 108 20.72 -15.40 14.31
CA GLN A 108 22.17 -15.20 14.13
C GLN A 108 22.79 -14.55 15.36
#